data_AF-A0A813JW39-F1
#
_entry.id   AF-A0A813JW39-F1
#
_cell.length_a   1.000
_cell.length_b   1.000
_cell.length_c   1.000
_cell.angle_alpha   90.00
_cell.angle_beta   90.00
_cell.angle_gamma   90.00
#
_symmetry.space_group_name_H-M   'P 1'
#
loop_
_entity.id
_entity.type
_entity.pdbx_description
1 polymer ?
#
loop_
_entity_poly.entity_id
_entity_poly.type
_entity_poly.pdbx_seq_one_letter_code
_entity_poly.pdbx_strand_id
1 'polypeptide(L)'
;SLNEKLTLNSNEFELFNCLGVMRYTLEEKVVKVDHMAPQAQSTAVDHDVGQTQSAVFYQYTIKHPNGSSMAQSSLYRLSHEEVNFTAFVNGAPTGHVIAAAKREGKWEGDAWRTCGKKPKGWNIEFPHEKGSELITVGTIQDLQVASAAMLTLMALREEHVGKDGLQHAGEASLYFSA
;
A
#
# COMPACT_ATOMS: atom_id res chain seq x y z
N SER A 1 13.73 8.89 7.32
CA SER A 1 13.78 9.26 5.89
C SER A 1 13.28 8.08 5.07
N LEU A 2 12.82 8.34 3.84
CA LEU A 2 12.33 7.33 2.90
C LEU A 2 13.27 7.35 1.68
N ASN A 3 13.91 6.22 1.35
CA ASN A 3 14.74 6.07 0.17
C ASN A 3 14.12 5.03 -0.76
N GLU A 4 13.94 5.36 -2.03
CA GLU A 4 13.38 4.47 -3.04
C GLU A 4 14.48 3.73 -3.80
N LYS A 5 14.30 2.41 -3.98
CA LYS A 5 15.15 1.57 -4.82
C LYS A 5 14.28 0.80 -5.82
N LEU A 6 14.53 1.05 -7.10
CA LEU A 6 13.81 0.41 -8.20
C LEU A 6 14.50 -0.91 -8.55
N THR A 7 13.77 -2.02 -8.47
CA THR A 7 14.22 -3.33 -8.97
C THR A 7 13.30 -3.79 -10.10
N LEU A 8 13.78 -4.71 -10.94
CA LEU A 8 13.03 -5.17 -12.13
C LEU A 8 11.63 -5.73 -11.80
N ASN A 9 11.38 -6.13 -10.54
CA ASN A 9 10.18 -6.86 -10.13
C ASN A 9 9.42 -6.23 -8.95
N SER A 10 10.01 -5.29 -8.22
CA SER A 10 9.40 -4.65 -7.05
C SER A 10 9.99 -3.26 -6.79
N ASN A 11 9.17 -2.39 -6.18
CA ASN A 11 9.65 -1.12 -5.61
C ASN A 11 9.88 -1.33 -4.13
N GLU A 12 11.09 -1.03 -3.66
CA GLU A 12 11.46 -1.16 -2.25
C GLU A 12 11.74 0.23 -1.66
N PHE A 13 11.20 0.47 -0.46
CA PHE A 13 11.40 1.71 0.27
C PHE A 13 11.97 1.42 1.65
N GLU A 14 13.13 1.97 1.94
CA GLU A 14 13.80 1.78 3.24
C GLU A 14 13.30 2.81 4.26
N LEU A 15 12.87 2.33 5.43
CA LEU A 15 12.45 3.15 6.56
C LEU A 15 13.55 3.25 7.60
N PHE A 16 14.06 4.46 7.78
CA PHE A 16 15.07 4.78 8.79
C PHE A 16 14.47 5.55 9.96
N ASN A 17 14.92 5.23 11.17
CA ASN A 17 14.63 6.04 12.35
C ASN A 17 15.48 7.33 12.37
N CYS A 18 15.29 8.17 13.40
CA CYS A 18 16.01 9.44 13.55
C CYS A 18 17.53 9.28 13.75
N LEU A 19 18.01 8.09 14.10
CA LEU A 19 19.44 7.78 14.25
C LEU A 19 20.06 7.22 12.97
N GLY A 20 19.32 7.19 11.86
CA GLY A 20 19.79 6.62 10.58
C GLY A 20 19.88 5.09 10.59
N VAL A 21 19.23 4.42 11.54
CA VAL A 21 19.17 2.94 11.58
C VAL A 21 17.95 2.48 10.80
N MET A 22 18.16 1.60 9.82
CA MET A 22 17.08 0.98 9.06
C MET A 22 16.26 0.07 9.98
N ARG A 23 14.94 0.28 9.98
CA ARG A 23 13.98 -0.47 10.80
C ARG A 23 13.14 -1.43 10.00
N TYR A 24 12.75 -1.04 8.79
CA TYR A 24 11.93 -1.84 7.90
C TYR A 24 12.24 -1.51 6.44
N THR A 25 11.87 -2.44 5.57
CA THR A 25 11.73 -2.23 4.14
C THR A 25 10.25 -2.37 3.79
N LEU A 26 9.69 -1.39 3.10
CA LEU A 26 8.37 -1.50 2.49
C LEU A 26 8.55 -2.00 1.07
N GLU A 27 8.04 -3.19 0.79
CA GLU A 27 8.01 -3.75 -0.57
C GLU A 27 6.65 -3.52 -1.18
N GLU A 28 6.61 -2.92 -2.37
CA GLU A 28 5.40 -2.80 -3.17
C GLU A 28 5.39 -3.84 -4.29
N LYS A 29 4.25 -4.52 -4.39
CA LYS A 29 3.92 -5.44 -5.48
C LYS A 29 2.77 -4.86 -6.30
N VAL A 30 3.01 -4.70 -7.60
CA VAL A 30 2.01 -4.28 -8.58
C VAL A 30 1.51 -5.52 -9.32
N VAL A 31 0.19 -5.73 -9.34
CA VAL A 31 -0.46 -6.87 -10.00
C VAL A 31 -1.40 -6.35 -11.06
N LYS A 32 -1.07 -6.61 -12.33
CA LYS A 32 -1.97 -6.35 -13.46
C LYS A 32 -2.82 -7.59 -13.74
N VAL A 33 -4.13 -7.39 -13.79
CA VAL A 33 -5.11 -8.43 -14.13
C VAL A 33 -5.74 -8.04 -15.46
N ASP A 34 -5.44 -8.79 -16.52
CA ASP A 34 -5.90 -8.45 -17.87
C ASP A 34 -7.42 -8.58 -18.02
N HIS A 35 -8.00 -9.63 -17.43
CA HIS A 35 -9.44 -9.86 -17.44
C HIS A 35 -9.88 -10.39 -16.07
N MET A 36 -10.88 -9.74 -15.47
CA MET A 36 -11.53 -10.28 -14.26
C MET A 36 -12.45 -11.42 -14.68
N ALA A 37 -12.39 -12.56 -13.98
CA ALA A 37 -13.29 -13.67 -14.28
C ALA A 37 -14.76 -13.20 -14.16
N PRO A 38 -15.67 -13.55 -15.09
CA PRO A 38 -17.06 -13.08 -15.08
C PRO A 38 -17.84 -13.41 -13.80
N GLN A 39 -17.34 -14.35 -13.00
CA GLN A 39 -17.94 -14.82 -11.75
C GLN A 39 -17.26 -14.24 -10.49
N ALA A 40 -16.21 -13.43 -10.62
CA ALA A 40 -15.55 -12.77 -9.49
C ALA A 40 -16.33 -11.52 -9.06
N GLN A 41 -17.56 -11.71 -8.56
CA GLN A 41 -18.45 -10.63 -8.10
C GLN A 41 -18.01 -9.99 -6.78
N SER A 42 -17.04 -10.58 -6.07
CA SER A 42 -16.71 -10.20 -4.68
C SER A 42 -16.07 -8.81 -4.51
N THR A 43 -15.59 -8.16 -5.58
CA THR A 43 -14.99 -6.81 -5.52
C THR A 43 -15.40 -5.91 -6.69
N ALA A 44 -16.34 -6.36 -7.53
CA ALA A 44 -16.83 -5.56 -8.64
C ALA A 44 -17.91 -4.60 -8.12
N VAL A 45 -17.62 -3.30 -8.14
CA VAL A 45 -18.62 -2.27 -7.82
C VAL A 45 -19.58 -2.17 -9.03
N ASP A 46 -20.85 -1.79 -8.85
CA ASP A 46 -21.85 -1.70 -9.93
C ASP A 46 -21.48 -0.78 -11.13
N HIS A 47 -20.37 -0.03 -11.07
CA HIS A 47 -19.82 0.69 -12.22
C HIS A 47 -18.74 -0.09 -13.01
N ASP A 48 -18.30 -1.25 -12.51
CA ASP A 48 -17.36 -2.17 -13.17
C ASP A 48 -18.05 -3.14 -14.16
N VAL A 49 -19.36 -2.99 -14.40
CA VAL A 49 -20.17 -3.86 -15.29
C VAL A 49 -19.72 -3.77 -16.77
N GLY A 50 -18.78 -2.87 -17.09
CA GLY A 50 -17.98 -2.89 -18.32
C GLY A 50 -16.76 -3.82 -18.26
N GLN A 51 -16.93 -5.07 -17.79
CA GLN A 51 -15.86 -6.06 -17.53
C GLN A 51 -15.10 -6.55 -18.78
N THR A 52 -14.22 -5.71 -19.34
CA THR A 52 -13.16 -6.13 -20.28
C THR A 52 -11.84 -5.36 -20.12
N GLN A 53 -11.76 -4.39 -19.21
CA GLN A 53 -10.56 -3.57 -19.08
C GLN A 53 -9.59 -4.14 -18.03
N SER A 54 -8.30 -4.10 -18.36
CA SER A 54 -7.23 -4.50 -17.45
C SER A 54 -7.27 -3.67 -16.18
N ALA A 55 -7.13 -4.31 -15.02
CA ALA A 55 -7.08 -3.63 -13.73
C ALA A 55 -5.69 -3.77 -13.10
N VAL A 56 -5.24 -2.72 -12.42
CA VAL A 56 -3.98 -2.72 -11.66
C VAL A 56 -4.28 -2.65 -10.18
N PHE A 57 -3.67 -3.57 -9.45
CA PHE A 57 -3.78 -3.67 -8.00
C PHE A 57 -2.41 -3.52 -7.35
N TYR A 58 -2.42 -3.00 -6.13
CA TYR A 58 -1.22 -2.76 -5.34
C TYR A 58 -1.34 -3.53 -4.03
N GLN A 59 -0.21 -4.07 -3.59
CA GLN A 59 -0.07 -4.68 -2.29
C GLN A 59 1.28 -4.29 -1.72
N TYR A 60 1.29 -3.85 -0.48
CA TYR A 60 2.51 -3.45 0.21
C TYR A 60 2.81 -4.42 1.34
N THR A 61 4.07 -4.76 1.54
CA THR A 61 4.54 -5.68 2.58
C THR A 61 5.59 -4.97 3.43
N ILE A 62 5.43 -5.00 4.75
CA ILE A 62 6.43 -4.53 5.71
C ILE A 62 7.38 -5.68 6.00
N LYS A 63 8.67 -5.53 5.66
CA LYS A 63 9.73 -6.49 5.94
C LYS A 63 10.67 -5.95 7.01
N HIS A 64 11.03 -6.81 7.96
CA HIS A 64 12.08 -6.52 8.93
C HIS A 64 13.47 -6.64 8.26
N PRO A 65 14.53 -5.98 8.79
CA PRO A 65 15.89 -6.03 8.24
C PRO A 65 16.49 -7.41 7.99
N ASN A 66 15.99 -8.45 8.68
CA ASN A 66 16.39 -9.85 8.48
C ASN A 66 15.67 -10.51 7.28
N GLY A 67 14.81 -9.78 6.56
CA GLY A 67 14.01 -10.25 5.43
C GLY A 67 12.64 -10.85 5.79
N SER A 68 12.30 -11.00 7.07
CA SER A 68 11.00 -11.58 7.45
C SER A 68 9.86 -10.58 7.26
N SER A 69 8.76 -11.02 6.65
CA SER A 69 7.51 -10.25 6.57
C SER A 69 6.89 -10.09 7.94
N MET A 70 6.49 -8.85 8.27
CA MET A 70 5.88 -8.48 9.56
C MET A 70 4.41 -8.11 9.39
N ALA A 71 4.05 -7.49 8.28
CA ALA A 71 2.69 -7.14 7.95
C ALA A 71 2.50 -6.95 6.45
N GLN A 72 1.26 -6.96 5.99
CA GLN A 72 0.92 -6.75 4.59
C GLN A 72 -0.41 -6.01 4.46
N SER A 73 -0.55 -5.17 3.45
CA SER A 73 -1.82 -4.56 3.10
C SER A 73 -2.74 -5.55 2.38
N SER A 74 -4.04 -5.31 2.45
CA SER A 74 -4.98 -5.87 1.48
C SER A 74 -4.57 -5.45 0.06
N LEU A 75 -4.91 -6.30 -0.91
CA LEU A 75 -4.81 -5.95 -2.32
C LEU A 75 -5.81 -4.82 -2.59
N TYR A 76 -5.36 -3.68 -3.08
CA TYR A 76 -6.23 -2.52 -3.29
C TYR A 76 -6.00 -1.88 -4.67
N ARG A 77 -7.02 -1.14 -5.16
CA ARG A 77 -6.97 -0.31 -6.36
C ARG A 77 -6.85 1.16 -5.96
N LEU A 78 -6.30 2.03 -6.80
CA LEU A 78 -6.13 3.46 -6.46
C LEU A 78 -7.43 4.17 -6.05
N SER A 79 -8.58 3.74 -6.58
CA SER A 79 -9.89 4.28 -6.20
C SER A 79 -10.51 3.63 -4.95
N HIS A 80 -9.87 2.62 -4.36
CA HIS A 80 -10.42 1.90 -3.23
C HIS A 80 -10.42 2.79 -1.98
N GLU A 81 -11.52 2.77 -1.23
CA GLU A 81 -11.70 3.64 -0.08
C GLU A 81 -11.17 3.04 1.22
N GLU A 82 -10.84 1.75 1.26
CA GLU A 82 -10.44 1.06 2.48
C GLU A 82 -9.23 0.14 2.24
N VAL A 83 -8.28 0.15 3.17
CA VAL A 83 -7.10 -0.72 3.15
C VAL A 83 -6.84 -1.25 4.54
N ASN A 84 -6.75 -2.57 4.67
CA ASN A 84 -6.43 -3.24 5.93
C ASN A 84 -4.99 -3.73 5.92
N PHE A 85 -4.30 -3.60 7.05
CA PHE A 85 -2.95 -4.12 7.24
C PHE A 85 -3.03 -5.30 8.20
N THR A 86 -2.62 -6.48 7.74
CA THR A 86 -2.66 -7.71 8.52
C THR A 86 -1.26 -8.17 8.91
N ALA A 87 -1.10 -8.63 10.14
CA ALA A 87 0.19 -9.12 10.65
C ALA A 87 0.62 -10.46 10.03
N PHE A 88 1.93 -10.65 9.94
CA PHE A 88 2.57 -11.92 9.64
C PHE A 88 3.21 -12.48 10.91
N VAL A 89 3.04 -13.79 11.14
CA VAL A 89 3.72 -14.54 12.20
C VAL A 89 4.31 -15.79 11.57
N ASN A 90 5.60 -16.04 11.82
CA ASN A 90 6.33 -17.18 11.27
C ASN A 90 6.20 -17.33 9.74
N GLY A 91 6.17 -16.20 9.02
CA GLY A 91 6.09 -16.18 7.55
C GLY A 91 4.70 -16.40 6.97
N ALA A 92 3.65 -16.54 7.80
CA ALA A 92 2.28 -16.68 7.35
C ALA A 92 1.41 -15.48 7.77
N PRO A 93 0.44 -15.04 6.93
CA PRO A 93 -0.54 -14.04 7.33
C PRO A 93 -1.45 -14.60 8.42
N THR A 94 -1.61 -13.86 9.52
CA THR A 94 -2.44 -14.27 10.66
C THR A 94 -3.92 -13.90 10.50
N GLY A 95 -4.24 -13.02 9.55
CA GLY A 95 -5.55 -12.38 9.44
C GLY A 95 -5.81 -11.32 10.52
N HIS A 96 -4.91 -11.15 11.50
CA HIS A 96 -5.05 -10.15 12.54
C HIS A 96 -4.74 -8.76 11.99
N VAL A 97 -5.73 -7.87 12.02
CA VAL A 97 -5.60 -6.50 11.53
C VAL A 97 -4.84 -5.65 12.55
N ILE A 98 -3.72 -5.07 12.14
CA ILE A 98 -2.89 -4.19 12.97
C ILE A 98 -3.14 -2.71 12.71
N ALA A 99 -3.67 -2.39 11.53
CA ALA A 99 -4.10 -1.07 11.14
C ALA A 99 -5.19 -1.20 10.08
N ALA A 100 -6.15 -0.29 10.09
CA ALA A 100 -7.13 -0.13 9.03
C ALA A 100 -7.12 1.33 8.61
N ALA A 101 -7.21 1.58 7.31
CA ALA A 101 -7.21 2.93 6.78
C ALA A 101 -8.44 3.13 5.91
N LYS A 102 -9.15 4.22 6.15
CA LYS A 102 -10.31 4.63 5.37
C LYS A 102 -10.05 5.99 4.73
N ARG A 103 -10.34 6.08 3.45
CA ARG A 103 -10.24 7.32 2.67
C ARG A 103 -11.35 8.26 3.12
N GLU A 104 -10.99 9.46 3.50
CA GLU A 104 -11.91 10.53 3.84
C GLU A 104 -11.93 11.58 2.75
N GLY A 105 -13.14 11.95 2.33
CA GLY A 105 -13.37 12.88 1.24
C GLY A 105 -13.12 12.26 -0.14
N LYS A 106 -13.49 13.02 -1.18
CA LYS A 106 -13.18 12.68 -2.57
C LYS A 106 -12.00 13.53 -3.02
N TRP A 107 -10.95 12.87 -3.47
CA TRP A 107 -9.78 13.49 -4.06
C TRP A 107 -9.26 12.58 -5.17
N GLU A 108 -8.50 13.14 -6.10
CA GLU A 108 -7.84 12.44 -7.21
C GLU A 108 -6.49 13.13 -7.41
N GLY A 109 -5.46 12.37 -7.76
CA GLY A 109 -4.11 12.90 -7.94
C GLY A 109 -3.60 13.63 -6.69
N ASP A 110 -3.12 14.87 -6.86
CA ASP A 110 -2.53 15.70 -5.80
C ASP A 110 -3.56 16.43 -4.92
N ALA A 111 -4.86 16.20 -5.14
CA ALA A 111 -5.91 16.92 -4.45
C ALA A 111 -5.95 16.67 -2.94
N TRP A 112 -5.31 15.62 -2.40
CA TRP A 112 -5.16 15.41 -0.96
C TRP A 112 -4.21 16.43 -0.30
N ARG A 113 -3.29 17.05 -1.06
CA ARG A 113 -2.44 18.14 -0.58
C ARG A 113 -3.20 19.46 -0.40
N THR A 114 -4.34 19.59 -1.07
CA THR A 114 -5.14 20.83 -1.05
C THR A 114 -5.97 20.93 0.22
N CYS A 115 -5.71 21.96 1.03
CA CYS A 115 -6.53 22.25 2.21
C CYS A 115 -7.90 22.79 1.78
N GLY A 116 -8.97 22.07 2.12
CA GLY A 116 -10.36 22.47 1.84
C GLY A 116 -11.19 22.58 3.11
N LYS A 117 -12.47 22.99 2.96
CA LYS A 117 -13.42 23.02 4.08
C LYS A 117 -13.77 21.63 4.62
N LYS A 118 -13.66 20.60 3.77
CA LYS A 118 -13.84 19.20 4.15
C LYS A 118 -12.46 18.53 4.24
N PRO A 119 -12.23 17.70 5.27
CA PRO A 119 -11.00 16.92 5.35
C PRO A 119 -10.89 16.00 4.12
N LYS A 120 -9.66 15.89 3.62
CA LYS A 120 -9.27 14.99 2.54
C LYS A 120 -8.03 14.25 3.02
N GLY A 121 -8.05 12.92 2.98
CA GLY A 121 -6.88 12.14 3.34
C GLY A 121 -7.24 10.71 3.66
N TRP A 122 -6.33 10.05 4.38
CA TRP A 122 -6.55 8.73 4.95
C TRP A 122 -6.71 8.88 6.46
N ASN A 123 -7.83 8.38 6.99
CA ASN A 123 -7.99 8.17 8.42
C ASN A 123 -7.49 6.77 8.76
N ILE A 124 -6.41 6.69 9.54
CA ILE A 124 -5.82 5.43 9.98
C ILE A 124 -6.25 5.13 11.41
N GLU A 125 -6.77 3.93 11.62
CA GLU A 125 -7.20 3.41 12.89
C GLU A 125 -6.35 2.20 13.26
N PHE A 126 -5.97 2.13 14.54
CA PHE A 126 -5.19 1.02 15.08
C PHE A 126 -6.05 0.26 16.08
N PRO A 127 -6.44 -0.99 15.81
CA PRO A 127 -7.26 -1.77 16.73
C PRO A 127 -6.63 -1.86 18.13
N HIS A 128 -7.47 -1.70 19.16
CA HIS A 128 -7.03 -1.80 20.56
C HIS A 128 -6.68 -3.24 20.96
N GLU A 129 -7.38 -4.21 20.38
CA GLU A 129 -7.10 -5.63 20.58
C GLU A 129 -5.84 -6.01 19.82
N LYS A 130 -4.74 -6.16 20.55
CA LYS A 130 -3.47 -6.61 20.01
C LYS A 130 -3.43 -8.13 20.13
N GLY A 131 -3.27 -8.82 19.01
CA GLY A 131 -3.10 -10.28 19.00
C GLY A 131 -1.99 -10.67 19.97
N SER A 132 -2.22 -11.71 20.78
CA SER A 132 -1.26 -12.20 21.78
C SER A 132 0.04 -12.75 21.18
N GLU A 133 0.24 -12.63 19.88
CA GLU A 133 1.49 -12.99 19.19
C GLU A 133 2.34 -11.76 18.85
N LEU A 134 1.78 -10.55 18.99
CA LEU A 134 2.44 -9.26 18.72
C LEU A 134 3.03 -8.63 19.99
N ILE A 135 3.31 -9.43 21.02
CA ILE A 135 3.43 -9.00 22.44
C ILE A 135 4.52 -7.96 22.70
N THR A 136 5.53 -7.84 21.85
CA THR A 136 6.56 -6.81 22.06
C THR A 136 6.02 -5.43 21.67
N VAL A 137 5.65 -4.65 22.70
CA VAL A 137 5.09 -3.28 22.58
C VAL A 137 5.90 -2.40 21.61
N GLY A 138 7.23 -2.52 21.61
CA GLY A 138 8.10 -1.79 20.69
C GLY A 138 7.83 -2.11 19.22
N THR A 139 7.54 -3.38 18.90
CA THR A 139 7.23 -3.81 17.53
C THR A 139 5.91 -3.23 17.04
N ILE A 140 4.91 -3.08 17.92
CA ILE A 140 3.62 -2.54 17.50
C ILE A 140 3.73 -1.07 17.13
N GLN A 141 4.36 -0.25 17.98
CA GLN A 141 4.51 1.18 17.67
C GLN A 141 5.31 1.39 16.38
N ASP A 142 6.36 0.60 16.19
CA ASP A 142 7.18 0.61 14.98
C ASP A 142 6.36 0.20 13.74
N LEU A 143 5.47 -0.79 13.85
CA LEU A 143 4.56 -1.19 12.78
C LEU A 143 3.49 -0.12 12.47
N GLN A 144 2.98 0.60 13.48
CA GLN A 144 2.05 1.70 13.27
C GLN A 144 2.67 2.81 12.42
N VAL A 145 3.93 3.16 12.72
CA VAL A 145 4.71 4.13 11.94
C VAL A 145 4.94 3.60 10.53
N ALA A 146 5.29 2.33 10.37
CA ALA A 146 5.46 1.71 9.06
C ALA A 146 4.16 1.71 8.24
N SER A 147 3.01 1.41 8.84
CA SER A 147 1.69 1.48 8.18
C SER A 147 1.34 2.90 7.75
N ALA A 148 1.62 3.91 8.57
CA ALA A 148 1.42 5.31 8.18
C ALA A 148 2.34 5.73 7.01
N ALA A 149 3.59 5.25 6.99
CA ALA A 149 4.50 5.47 5.87
C ALA A 149 4.00 4.76 4.59
N MET A 150 3.45 3.55 4.69
CA MET A 150 2.79 2.88 3.57
C MET A 150 1.63 3.69 3.02
N LEU A 151 0.73 4.22 3.86
CA LEU A 151 -0.37 5.08 3.38
C LEU A 151 0.14 6.33 2.65
N THR A 152 1.25 6.89 3.11
CA THR A 152 1.89 8.03 2.43
C THR A 152 2.38 7.62 1.04
N LEU A 153 2.99 6.43 0.91
CA LEU A 153 3.38 5.87 -0.40
C LEU A 153 2.16 5.62 -1.30
N MET A 154 1.06 5.09 -0.75
CA MET A 154 -0.18 4.86 -1.50
C MET A 154 -0.75 6.17 -2.04
N ALA A 155 -0.76 7.23 -1.23
CA ALA A 155 -1.19 8.56 -1.66
C ALA A 155 -0.25 9.13 -2.73
N LEU A 156 1.07 9.02 -2.54
CA LEU A 156 2.07 9.43 -3.53
C LEU A 156 1.92 8.66 -4.85
N ARG A 157 1.53 7.39 -4.78
CA ARG A 157 1.27 6.54 -5.94
C ARG A 157 0.11 7.07 -6.77
N GLU A 158 -0.99 7.42 -6.11
CA GLU A 158 -2.17 7.98 -6.76
C GLU A 158 -1.89 9.31 -7.48
N GLU A 159 -0.89 10.08 -7.02
CA GLU A 159 -0.45 11.31 -7.70
C GLU A 159 0.30 11.07 -9.02
N HIS A 160 1.12 10.03 -9.08
CA HIS A 160 2.12 9.86 -10.14
C HIS A 160 1.78 8.77 -11.14
N VAL A 161 0.80 7.93 -10.83
CA VAL A 161 0.42 6.80 -11.68
C VAL A 161 -0.48 7.26 -12.83
N GLY A 162 -0.12 6.84 -14.04
CA GLY A 162 -0.93 7.01 -15.24
C GLY A 162 -2.18 6.12 -15.24
N LYS A 163 -3.01 6.26 -16.28
CA LYS A 163 -4.23 5.45 -16.44
C LYS A 163 -3.93 3.94 -16.58
N ASP A 164 -2.70 3.58 -16.91
CA ASP A 164 -2.23 2.22 -17.08
C ASP A 164 -1.75 1.56 -15.78
N GLY A 165 -1.76 2.30 -14.66
CA GLY A 165 -1.32 1.80 -13.37
C GLY A 165 0.20 1.82 -13.17
N LEU A 166 0.96 2.45 -14.07
CA LEU A 166 2.41 2.58 -13.94
C LEU A 166 2.80 4.03 -13.65
N GLN A 167 3.92 4.20 -12.95
CA GLN A 167 4.52 5.53 -12.77
C GLN A 167 5.35 5.88 -13.99
N HIS A 168 4.98 6.95 -14.68
CA HIS A 168 5.76 7.47 -15.81
C HIS A 168 6.86 8.47 -15.39
N ALA A 169 7.09 8.64 -14.09
CA ALA A 169 8.13 9.53 -13.58
C ALA A 169 9.52 8.98 -13.93
N GLY A 170 10.18 9.55 -14.94
CA GLY A 170 11.49 9.11 -15.43
C GLY A 170 11.45 8.20 -16.67
N GLU A 171 10.29 7.95 -17.27
CA GLU A 171 10.13 7.08 -18.45
C GLU A 171 10.73 7.60 -19.78
N ALA A 172 11.54 8.67 -19.75
CA ALA A 172 12.37 9.00 -20.89
C ALA A 172 13.48 7.97 -21.17
N SER A 173 13.73 6.98 -20.29
CA SER A 173 14.92 6.10 -20.43
C SER A 173 14.70 4.59 -20.40
N LEU A 174 13.47 4.06 -20.25
CA LEU A 174 13.26 2.61 -20.18
C LEU A 174 12.06 2.12 -21.01
N TYR A 175 11.93 2.62 -22.23
CA TYR A 175 11.26 1.83 -23.26
C TYR A 175 12.28 0.84 -23.81
N PHE A 176 12.20 -0.43 -23.39
CA PHE A 176 12.84 -1.50 -24.14
C PHE A 176 12.13 -1.58 -25.49
N SER A 177 12.77 -1.03 -26.53
CA SER A 177 12.42 -1.36 -27.90
C SER A 177 12.65 -2.86 -28.11
N ALA A 178 11.59 -3.57 -28.47
CA ALA A 178 11.72 -4.86 -29.13
C ALA A 178 12.25 -4.67 -30.56
#